data_AF-A0A925CBQ3-F1
#
_entry.id   AF-A0A925CBQ3-F1
#
_cell.length_a   1.000
_cell.length_b   1.000
_cell.length_c   1.000
_cell.angle_alpha   90.00
_cell.angle_beta   90.00
_cell.angle_gamma   90.00
#
_symmetry.space_group_name_H-M   'P 1'
#
loop_
_entity.id
_entity.type
_entity.pdbx_description
1 polymer ?
#
loop_
_entity_poly.entity_id
_entity_poly.type
_entity_poly.pdbx_seq_one_letter_code
_entity_poly.pdbx_strand_id
1 'polypeptide(L)'
;MPAPNPSVVLTVGEIARRLGVPVHRVEYVIRTRDIHPSVLAGNLRVFTEADLDHIGTELRRTSPGGRAGVPSNPTPEHNSPQPHRLLIGGQEAAAMLSISPRSLWSRMKAGDIPHTRIGSRVLYSVESLTRWVEDRSKGGAL
;
A
#
# COMPACT_ATOMS: atom_id res chain seq x y z
N MET A 1 -35.40 14.66 19.93
CA MET A 1 -34.31 15.14 19.06
C MET A 1 -33.01 14.86 19.77
N PRO A 2 -32.13 13.97 19.29
CA PRO A 2 -30.80 13.84 19.88
C PRO A 2 -30.05 15.15 19.66
N ALA A 3 -29.41 15.66 20.72
CA ALA A 3 -28.55 16.84 20.64
C ALA A 3 -27.47 16.61 19.58
N PRO A 4 -27.01 17.65 18.85
CA PRO A 4 -25.80 17.52 18.05
C PRO A 4 -24.67 17.09 19.00
N ASN A 5 -24.22 15.84 18.87
CA ASN A 5 -23.08 15.34 19.64
C ASN A 5 -21.93 16.35 19.47
N PRO A 6 -21.25 16.76 20.55
CA PRO A 6 -20.14 17.69 20.44
C PRO A 6 -19.18 17.07 19.43
N SER A 7 -18.96 17.77 18.32
CA SER A 7 -18.10 17.33 17.23
C SER A 7 -16.75 16.97 17.82
N VAL A 8 -16.53 15.67 18.07
CA VAL A 8 -15.32 15.20 18.69
C VAL A 8 -14.22 15.44 17.67
N VAL A 9 -13.39 16.42 18.00
CA VAL A 9 -12.24 16.90 17.24
C VAL A 9 -11.13 15.87 17.49
N LEU A 10 -10.90 15.00 16.50
CA LEU A 10 -9.97 13.88 16.58
C LEU A 10 -8.66 14.19 15.87
N THR A 11 -7.55 13.92 16.54
CA THR A 11 -6.22 14.01 15.93
C THR A 11 -5.89 12.70 15.21
N VAL A 12 -4.92 12.70 14.31
CA VAL A 12 -4.43 11.48 13.64
C VAL A 12 -4.03 10.39 14.65
N GLY A 13 -3.38 10.79 15.76
CA GLY A 13 -2.98 9.85 16.82
C GLY A 13 -4.17 9.27 17.58
N GLU A 14 -5.20 10.08 17.83
CA GLU A 14 -6.43 9.62 18.47
C GLU A 14 -7.25 8.70 17.55
N ILE A 15 -7.31 9.01 16.25
CA ILE A 15 -7.90 8.13 15.23
C ILE A 15 -7.18 6.77 15.24
N ALA A 16 -5.85 6.77 15.23
CA ALA A 16 -5.05 5.54 15.25
C ALA A 16 -5.33 4.70 16.50
N ARG A 17 -5.40 5.34 17.67
CA ARG A 17 -5.72 4.70 18.95
C ARG A 17 -7.13 4.09 18.93
N ARG A 18 -8.14 4.85 18.50
CA ARG A 18 -9.54 4.39 18.43
C ARG A 18 -9.75 3.24 17.45
N LEU A 19 -9.06 3.26 16.32
CA LEU A 19 -9.14 2.21 15.31
C LEU A 19 -8.21 1.02 15.60
N GLY A 20 -7.34 1.10 16.62
CA GLY A 20 -6.39 0.04 16.96
C GLY A 20 -5.35 -0.22 15.86
N VAL A 21 -4.97 0.82 15.10
CA VAL A 21 -4.03 0.69 13.97
C VAL A 21 -2.82 1.62 14.14
N PRO A 22 -1.67 1.32 13.48
CA PRO A 22 -0.53 2.24 13.47
C PRO A 22 -0.85 3.59 12.83
N VAL A 23 -0.32 4.68 13.40
CA VAL A 23 -0.46 6.07 12.91
C VAL A 23 -0.11 6.19 11.42
N HIS A 24 0.98 5.58 10.97
CA HIS A 24 1.41 5.66 9.56
C HIS A 24 0.39 5.06 8.57
N ARG A 25 -0.49 4.14 9.01
CA ARG A 25 -1.56 3.59 8.16
C ARG A 25 -2.70 4.58 8.00
N VAL A 26 -3.05 5.28 9.08
CA VAL A 26 -4.03 6.37 9.07
C VAL A 26 -3.54 7.50 8.16
N GLU A 27 -2.28 7.92 8.32
CA GLU A 27 -1.65 8.93 7.45
C GLU A 27 -1.61 8.51 5.97
N TYR A 28 -1.31 7.24 5.70
CA TYR A 28 -1.34 6.71 4.33
C TYR A 28 -2.72 6.83 3.71
N VAL A 29 -3.78 6.43 4.43
CA VAL A 29 -5.16 6.52 3.95
C VAL A 29 -5.57 7.98 3.72
N ILE A 30 -5.29 8.87 4.68
CA ILE A 30 -5.55 10.31 4.54
C ILE A 30 -4.90 10.87 3.26
N ARG A 31 -3.61 10.55 3.04
CA ARG A 31 -2.86 11.05 1.88
C ARG A 31 -3.33 10.47 0.54
N THR A 32 -3.77 9.22 0.52
CA THR A 32 -4.11 8.52 -0.73
C THR A 32 -5.58 8.61 -1.10
N ARG A 33 -6.44 8.96 -0.14
CA ARG A 33 -7.89 9.16 -0.32
C ARG A 33 -8.31 10.62 -0.27
N ASP A 34 -7.34 11.53 -0.26
CA ASP A 34 -7.57 12.98 -0.30
C ASP A 34 -8.52 13.48 0.81
N ILE A 35 -8.40 12.88 1.99
CA ILE A 35 -9.22 13.22 3.16
C ILE A 35 -8.61 14.46 3.80
N HIS A 36 -9.34 15.57 3.78
CA HIS A 36 -8.86 16.84 4.30
C HIS A 36 -9.23 17.01 5.78
N PRO A 37 -8.34 17.58 6.61
CA PRO A 37 -8.68 17.90 7.98
C PRO A 37 -9.79 18.95 8.01
N SER A 38 -10.76 18.77 8.90
CA SER A 38 -11.85 19.71 9.10
C SER A 38 -11.35 21.01 9.74
N VAL A 39 -10.31 20.93 10.58
CA VAL A 39 -9.72 22.09 11.27
C VAL A 39 -8.20 21.91 11.42
N LEU A 40 -7.46 23.01 11.32
CA LEU A 40 -6.06 23.13 11.75
C LEU A 40 -6.02 23.77 13.15
N ALA A 41 -5.65 22.98 14.16
CA ALA A 41 -5.41 23.48 15.51
C ALA A 41 -3.90 23.70 15.70
N GLY A 42 -3.42 24.88 15.31
CA GLY A 42 -1.98 25.11 15.10
C GLY A 42 -1.44 24.20 13.99
N ASN A 43 -0.41 23.41 14.28
CA ASN A 43 0.14 22.42 13.34
C ASN A 43 -0.65 21.10 13.32
N LEU A 44 -1.62 20.93 14.21
CA LEU A 44 -2.32 19.66 14.41
C LEU A 44 -3.52 19.57 13.46
N ARG A 45 -3.52 18.51 12.64
CA ARG A 45 -4.64 18.17 11.74
C ARG A 45 -5.75 17.50 12.54
N VAL A 46 -6.93 18.10 12.52
CA VAL A 46 -8.10 17.60 13.22
C VAL A 46 -9.16 17.15 12.23
N PHE A 47 -9.74 15.99 12.53
CA PHE A 47 -10.78 15.30 11.80
C PHE A 47 -12.02 15.14 12.67
N THR A 48 -13.17 14.98 12.04
CA THR A 48 -14.45 14.71 12.71
C THR A 48 -14.65 13.22 12.95
N GLU A 49 -15.70 12.87 13.69
CA GLU A 49 -16.13 11.47 13.88
C GLU A 49 -16.63 10.84 12.55
N ALA A 50 -17.20 11.63 11.64
CA ALA A 50 -17.53 11.16 10.30
C ALA A 50 -16.27 10.79 9.48
N ASP A 51 -15.18 11.57 9.65
CA ASP A 51 -13.89 11.26 9.04
C ASP A 51 -13.27 9.99 9.65
N LEU A 52 -13.45 9.75 10.95
CA LEU A 52 -13.03 8.50 11.61
C LEU A 52 -13.68 7.27 10.97
N ASP A 53 -15.00 7.31 10.75
CA ASP A 53 -15.74 6.22 10.11
C ASP A 53 -15.31 5.99 8.66
N HIS A 54 -15.06 7.08 7.93
CA HIS A 54 -14.56 7.03 6.56
C HIS A 54 -13.15 6.42 6.52
N ILE A 55 -12.23 6.90 7.36
CA ILE A 55 -10.86 6.38 7.47
C ILE A 55 -10.88 4.90 7.86
N GLY A 56 -11.72 4.49 8.81
CA GLY A 56 -11.86 3.09 9.21
C GLY A 56 -12.35 2.19 8.08
N THR A 57 -13.28 2.68 7.26
CA THR A 57 -13.78 1.95 6.08
C THR A 57 -12.70 1.81 5.01
N GLU A 58 -11.96 2.87 4.74
CA GLU A 58 -10.86 2.85 3.78
C GLU A 58 -9.68 1.98 4.23
N LEU A 59 -9.39 1.94 5.54
CA LEU A 59 -8.39 1.03 6.11
C LEU A 59 -8.76 -0.44 5.92
N ARG A 60 -10.04 -0.79 6.09
CA ARG A 60 -10.55 -2.14 5.82
C ARG A 60 -10.41 -2.50 4.34
N ARG A 61 -10.76 -1.57 3.45
CA ARG A 61 -10.66 -1.75 1.98
C ARG A 61 -9.23 -1.86 1.47
N THR A 62 -8.30 -1.13 2.09
CA THR A 62 -6.97 -0.89 1.53
C THR A 62 -5.88 -1.66 2.29
N SER A 63 -6.18 -2.85 2.82
CA SER A 63 -5.16 -3.71 3.46
C SER A 63 -3.98 -3.94 2.50
N PRO A 64 -2.78 -3.37 2.76
CA PRO A 64 -1.59 -3.72 2.01
C PRO A 64 -1.00 -4.96 2.70
N GLY A 65 -1.51 -6.13 2.31
CA GLY A 65 -0.87 -7.43 2.45
C GLY A 65 -0.20 -7.79 3.78
N GLY A 66 -0.99 -8.26 4.75
CA GLY A 66 -0.56 -9.27 5.71
C GLY A 66 -1.63 -10.36 5.70
N ARG A 67 -1.26 -11.58 5.32
CA ARG A 67 -2.14 -12.75 5.19
C ARG A 67 -3.00 -12.93 6.44
N ALA A 68 -4.27 -13.26 6.20
CA ALA A 68 -5.26 -13.58 7.21
C ALA A 68 -4.76 -14.57 8.27
N GLY A 69 -5.11 -14.30 9.53
CA GLY A 69 -5.54 -15.39 10.40
C GLY A 69 -6.87 -15.91 9.84
N VAL A 70 -6.83 -17.09 9.22
CA VAL A 70 -8.00 -17.91 8.89
C VAL A 70 -8.15 -18.92 10.04
N PRO A 71 -9.37 -19.13 10.56
CA PRO A 71 -10.19 -20.24 10.07
C PRO A 71 -11.57 -19.70 9.65
N SER A 72 -12.25 -20.18 8.61
CA SER A 72 -12.56 -21.58 8.39
C SER A 72 -13.09 -21.80 6.96
N ASN A 73 -12.76 -22.99 6.45
CA ASN A 73 -13.26 -23.70 5.28
C ASN A 73 -12.56 -23.44 3.92
N PRO A 74 -11.91 -24.47 3.31
CA PRO A 74 -11.40 -24.40 1.96
C PRO A 74 -12.52 -24.74 0.97
N THR A 75 -12.89 -23.81 0.10
CA THR A 75 -13.58 -24.15 -1.15
C THR A 75 -12.55 -24.14 -2.28
N PRO A 76 -12.34 -25.27 -2.98
CA PRO A 76 -11.42 -25.35 -4.09
C PRO A 76 -12.12 -24.84 -5.36
N GLU A 77 -11.99 -23.55 -5.65
CA GLU A 77 -12.41 -23.00 -6.94
C GLU A 77 -11.33 -22.06 -7.49
N HIS A 78 -10.18 -22.69 -7.78
CA HIS A 78 -9.09 -22.12 -8.55
C HIS A 78 -9.31 -22.47 -10.03
N ASN A 79 -10.05 -21.65 -10.78
CA ASN A 79 -9.84 -21.52 -12.23
C ASN A 79 -10.50 -20.26 -12.81
N SER A 80 -9.85 -19.10 -12.64
CA SER A 80 -10.09 -17.97 -13.53
C SER A 80 -8.72 -17.47 -13.99
N PRO A 81 -8.40 -17.47 -15.31
CA PRO A 81 -7.17 -16.86 -15.81
C PRO A 81 -7.25 -15.36 -15.53
N GLN A 82 -6.64 -14.94 -14.42
CA GLN A 82 -6.58 -13.53 -14.04
C GLN A 82 -5.84 -12.79 -15.16
N PRO A 83 -6.36 -11.64 -15.64
CA PRO A 83 -5.77 -10.92 -16.75
C PRO A 83 -4.30 -10.63 -16.45
N HIS A 84 -3.42 -11.19 -17.28
CA HIS A 84 -1.98 -11.15 -17.11
C HIS A 84 -1.52 -9.70 -16.94
N ARG A 85 -1.22 -9.28 -15.70
CA ARG A 85 -0.69 -7.94 -15.42
C ARG A 85 0.67 -7.84 -16.10
N LEU A 86 0.72 -7.17 -17.25
CA LEU A 86 1.94 -7.02 -18.04
C LEU A 86 3.00 -6.18 -17.31
N LEU A 87 2.55 -5.28 -16.43
CA LEU A 87 3.40 -4.34 -15.70
C LEU A 87 3.00 -4.26 -14.22
N ILE A 88 3.98 -4.33 -13.34
CA ILE A 88 3.84 -4.23 -11.88
C ILE A 88 4.51 -2.97 -11.32
N GLY A 89 4.03 -2.50 -10.18
CA GLY A 89 4.58 -1.32 -9.50
C GLY A 89 5.85 -1.64 -8.70
N GLY A 90 6.58 -0.62 -8.26
CA GLY A 90 7.87 -0.79 -7.56
C GLY A 90 7.81 -1.59 -6.26
N GLN A 91 6.72 -1.49 -5.48
CA GLN A 91 6.57 -2.30 -4.26
C GLN A 91 6.38 -3.79 -4.57
N GLU A 92 5.57 -4.09 -5.59
CA GLU A 92 5.31 -5.45 -6.05
C GLU A 92 6.56 -6.07 -6.69
N ALA A 93 7.29 -5.31 -7.50
CA ALA A 93 8.57 -5.72 -8.06
C ALA A 93 9.62 -6.01 -6.97
N ALA A 94 9.70 -5.17 -5.94
CA ALA A 94 10.61 -5.38 -4.82
C ALA A 94 10.27 -6.67 -4.05
N ALA A 95 8.97 -6.93 -3.84
CA ALA A 95 8.50 -8.16 -3.20
C ALA A 95 8.82 -9.41 -4.05
N MET A 96 8.62 -9.36 -5.38
CA MET A 96 8.96 -10.47 -6.28
C MET A 96 10.45 -10.81 -6.27
N LEU A 97 11.30 -9.79 -6.15
CA LEU A 97 12.75 -9.97 -6.11
C LEU A 97 13.29 -10.22 -4.69
N SER A 98 12.43 -10.24 -3.67
CA SER A 98 12.81 -10.37 -2.26
C SER A 98 13.85 -9.32 -1.80
N ILE A 99 13.74 -8.08 -2.29
CA ILE A 99 14.62 -6.96 -1.91
C ILE A 99 13.83 -5.77 -1.35
N SER A 100 14.53 -4.86 -0.66
CA SER A 100 13.89 -3.63 -0.20
C SER A 100 13.50 -2.73 -1.40
N PRO A 101 12.39 -1.96 -1.33
CA PRO A 101 12.01 -1.00 -2.37
C PRO A 101 13.10 0.05 -2.63
N ARG A 102 13.88 0.40 -1.61
CA ARG A 102 15.01 1.33 -1.71
C ARG A 102 16.17 0.73 -2.52
N SER A 103 16.45 -0.56 -2.33
CA SER A 103 17.44 -1.31 -3.10
C SER A 103 17.02 -1.43 -4.56
N LEU A 104 15.74 -1.71 -4.83
CA LEU A 104 15.17 -1.70 -6.17
C LEU A 104 15.35 -0.34 -6.84
N TRP A 105 14.99 0.75 -6.14
CA TRP A 105 15.10 2.11 -6.66
C TRP A 105 16.56 2.50 -6.97
N SER A 106 17.49 2.13 -6.08
CA SER A 106 18.91 2.38 -6.30
C SER A 106 19.42 1.70 -7.56
N ARG A 107 19.05 0.42 -7.77
CA ARG A 107 19.43 -0.35 -8.97
C ARG A 107 18.77 0.20 -10.23
N MET A 108 17.49 0.61 -10.15
CA MET A 108 16.80 1.27 -11.26
C MET A 108 17.48 2.58 -11.64
N LYS A 109 17.86 3.40 -10.66
CA LYS A 109 18.59 4.66 -10.89
C LYS A 109 19.98 4.41 -11.49
N ALA A 110 20.63 3.31 -11.12
CA ALA A 110 21.90 2.88 -11.69
C ALA A 110 21.76 2.30 -13.12
N GLY A 111 20.54 2.09 -13.62
CA GLY A 111 20.30 1.43 -14.91
C GLY A 111 20.45 -0.10 -14.87
N ASP A 112 20.60 -0.68 -13.67
CA ASP A 112 20.93 -2.09 -13.48
C ASP A 112 19.74 -3.04 -13.62
N ILE A 113 18.51 -2.53 -13.61
CA ILE A 113 17.29 -3.34 -13.66
C ILE A 113 16.35 -2.82 -14.74
N PRO A 114 15.77 -3.70 -15.58
CA PRO A 114 14.86 -3.27 -16.64
C PRO A 114 13.61 -2.62 -16.05
N HIS A 115 13.24 -1.46 -16.60
CA HIS A 115 12.06 -0.71 -16.20
C HIS A 115 11.39 -0.06 -17.40
N THR A 116 10.09 0.20 -17.27
CA THR A 116 9.29 0.91 -18.26
C THR A 116 8.71 2.16 -17.62
N ARG A 117 8.90 3.31 -18.27
CA ARG A 117 8.29 4.58 -17.83
C ARG A 117 7.01 4.84 -18.61
N ILE A 118 5.91 5.04 -17.90
CA ILE A 118 4.64 5.49 -18.47
C ILE A 118 4.25 6.79 -17.76
N GLY A 119 4.44 7.91 -18.47
CA GLY A 119 4.33 9.24 -17.87
C GLY A 119 5.29 9.40 -16.69
N SER A 120 4.76 9.74 -15.52
CA SER A 120 5.52 9.87 -14.27
C SER A 120 5.74 8.56 -13.51
N ARG A 121 5.11 7.46 -13.93
CA ARG A 121 5.16 6.18 -13.21
C ARG A 121 6.27 5.28 -13.76
N VAL A 122 7.03 4.68 -12.85
CA VAL A 122 7.99 3.62 -13.14
C VAL A 122 7.32 2.28 -12.88
N LEU A 123 7.27 1.44 -13.90
CA LEU A 123 6.69 0.11 -13.86
C LEU A 123 7.73 -0.93 -14.30
N TYR A 124 7.50 -2.18 -13.93
CA TYR A 124 8.38 -3.29 -14.24
C TYR A 124 7.58 -4.38 -14.93
N SER A 125 8.10 -4.94 -16.02
CA SER A 125 7.52 -6.15 -16.62
C SER A 125 7.96 -7.37 -15.83
N VAL A 126 7.02 -8.25 -15.50
CA VAL A 126 7.31 -9.52 -14.83
C VAL A 126 8.26 -10.37 -15.68
N GLU A 127 8.06 -10.42 -16.99
CA GLU A 127 8.91 -11.15 -17.92
C GLU A 127 10.35 -10.60 -17.92
N SER A 128 10.51 -9.27 -17.97
CA SER A 128 11.82 -8.63 -17.96
C SER A 128 12.55 -8.83 -16.63
N LEU A 129 11.84 -8.79 -15.50
CA LEU A 129 12.41 -9.10 -14.19
C LEU A 129 12.84 -10.57 -14.11
N THR A 130 12.05 -11.49 -14.64
CA THR A 130 12.36 -12.92 -14.65
C THR A 130 13.62 -13.19 -15.47
N ARG A 131 13.69 -12.70 -16.71
CA ARG A 131 14.89 -12.80 -17.56
C ARG A 131 16.12 -12.19 -16.90
N TRP A 132 15.95 -11.05 -16.25
CA TRP A 132 17.05 -10.39 -15.54
C TRP A 132 17.59 -11.21 -14.37
N VAL A 133 16.72 -11.93 -13.63
CA VAL A 133 17.17 -12.86 -12.59
C VAL A 133 17.95 -14.01 -13.23
N GLU A 134 17.41 -14.61 -14.28
CA GLU A 134 18.07 -15.72 -15.00
C GLU A 134 19.45 -15.34 -15.54
N ASP A 135 19.58 -14.16 -16.15
CA ASP A 135 20.85 -13.64 -16.65
C ASP A 135 21.88 -13.45 -15.53
N ARG A 136 21.43 -13.06 -14.33
CA ARG A 136 22.31 -12.88 -13.16
C ARG A 136 22.62 -14.18 -12.41
N SER A 137 21.68 -15.14 -12.40
CA SER A 137 21.88 -16.46 -11.79
C SER A 137 22.92 -17.31 -12.53
N LYS A 138 23.15 -17.05 -13.82
CA LYS A 138 24.20 -17.72 -14.61
C LYS A 138 25.65 -17.34 -14.24
N GLY A 139 25.84 -16.37 -13.34
CA GLY A 139 27.16 -15.97 -12.81
C GLY A 139 27.53 -16.59 -11.45
N GLY A 140 26.65 -17.42 -10.87
CA GLY A 140 26.90 -18.11 -9.60
C GLY A 140 27.11 -19.61 -9.81
N ALA A 141 28.07 -19.99 -10.66
CA ALA A 141 28.55 -21.37 -10.68
C ALA A 141 29.38 -21.61 -9.40
N LEU A 142 28.98 -22.62 -8.62
CA LEU A 142 29.69 -23.18 -7.48
C LEU A 142 31.10 -23.64 -7.86
#